data_AF-A0A0X8X7V4-F1
#
_entry.id   AF-A0A0X8X7V4-F1
#
_cell.length_a   1.000
_cell.length_b   1.000
_cell.length_c   1.000
_cell.angle_alpha   90.00
_cell.angle_beta   90.00
_cell.angle_gamma   90.00
#
_symmetry.space_group_name_H-M   'P 1'
#
loop_
_entity.id
_entity.type
_entity.pdbx_description
1 polymer ?
#
loop_
_entity_poly.entity_id
_entity_poly.type
_entity_poly.pdbx_seq_one_letter_code
_entity_poly.pdbx_strand_id
1 'polypeptide(L)'
;MRSQSAAAARGALRAININNSFSFKRRIMACIPCCRQPLLRNAIQAGEKNAFARFAEQHDAFLATVHESFALSGRSQYRRAEGYYHFLRTVRRIAFLEEWLEDETVLFDESLSQKVYAVMPWDRGNEAHARRYFEHMPLPTALIHLDADAAQVVRQLRERERATGKLIPGHRGLSDDELMTTTDTCLHFARIGAECLQARGCLVLSLTASEPPEQNARRVTEFIQGVAP
;
A
#
# COMPACT_ATOMS: atom_id res chain seq x y z
N MET A 1 -12.59 19.40 -13.55
CA MET A 1 -11.90 18.63 -14.63
C MET A 1 -10.52 19.23 -14.97
N ARG A 2 -9.71 19.63 -13.97
CA ARG A 2 -8.34 20.16 -14.17
C ARG A 2 -7.47 19.71 -12.99
N SER A 3 -6.70 18.62 -13.16
CA SER A 3 -5.53 18.31 -12.33
C SER A 3 -4.72 17.12 -12.85
N GLN A 4 -5.28 16.25 -13.71
CA GLN A 4 -4.53 15.13 -14.31
C GLN A 4 -3.36 15.55 -15.24
N SER A 5 -3.19 16.83 -15.59
CA SER A 5 -2.19 17.24 -16.59
C SER A 5 -0.83 17.65 -16.03
N ALA A 6 -0.71 18.04 -14.76
CA ALA A 6 0.55 18.58 -14.22
C ALA A 6 1.50 17.47 -13.77
N ALA A 7 1.02 16.52 -12.96
CA ALA A 7 1.79 15.36 -12.53
C ALA A 7 2.19 14.46 -13.72
N ALA A 8 1.27 14.23 -14.67
CA ALA A 8 1.56 13.48 -15.89
C ALA A 8 2.61 14.19 -16.76
N ALA A 9 2.54 15.52 -16.88
CA ALA A 9 3.55 16.29 -17.61
C ALA A 9 4.91 16.27 -16.91
N ARG A 10 4.96 16.35 -15.58
CA ARG A 10 6.19 16.24 -14.78
C ARG A 10 6.82 14.86 -14.87
N GLY A 11 6.02 13.79 -14.73
CA GLY A 11 6.47 12.42 -14.91
C GLY A 11 7.00 12.17 -16.33
N ALA A 12 6.35 12.75 -17.35
CA ALA A 12 6.85 12.74 -18.71
C ALA A 12 8.16 13.55 -18.86
N LEU A 13 8.29 14.70 -18.19
CA LEU A 13 9.50 15.51 -18.20
C LEU A 13 10.68 14.80 -17.50
N ARG A 14 10.46 14.14 -16.35
CA ARG A 14 11.45 13.28 -15.69
C ARG A 14 11.84 12.10 -16.57
N ALA A 15 10.88 11.43 -17.22
CA ALA A 15 11.17 10.37 -18.20
C ALA A 15 12.02 10.89 -19.38
N ILE A 16 11.77 12.12 -19.83
CA ILE A 16 12.55 12.78 -20.88
C ILE A 16 13.94 13.18 -20.37
N ASN A 17 14.07 13.67 -19.15
CA ASN A 17 15.36 14.08 -18.56
C ASN A 17 16.27 12.88 -18.25
N ILE A 18 15.71 11.79 -17.72
CA ILE A 18 16.38 10.49 -17.63
C ILE A 18 16.77 9.99 -19.03
N ASN A 19 16.02 10.37 -20.07
CA ASN A 19 16.40 10.06 -21.44
C ASN A 19 17.46 11.00 -22.05
N ASN A 20 17.53 12.25 -21.59
CA ASN A 20 18.45 13.27 -22.11
C ASN A 20 19.91 13.02 -21.71
N SER A 21 20.14 12.21 -20.67
CA SER A 21 21.45 11.66 -20.34
C SER A 21 21.90 10.57 -21.34
N PHE A 22 21.05 10.13 -22.27
CA PHE A 22 21.46 9.23 -23.36
C PHE A 22 22.01 9.97 -24.59
N SER A 23 22.72 9.19 -25.42
CA SER A 23 23.38 9.62 -26.65
C SER A 23 22.49 10.42 -27.60
N PHE A 24 23.12 11.30 -28.38
CA PHE A 24 22.51 12.16 -29.41
C PHE A 24 21.43 11.44 -30.25
N LYS A 25 21.66 10.16 -30.60
CA LYS A 25 20.74 9.32 -31.37
C LYS A 25 19.37 9.15 -30.70
N ARG A 26 19.31 8.96 -29.37
CA ARG A 26 18.03 8.81 -28.65
C ARG A 26 17.24 10.11 -28.59
N ARG A 27 17.91 11.27 -28.51
CA ARG A 27 17.25 12.59 -28.54
C ARG A 27 16.52 12.82 -29.85
N ILE A 28 17.16 12.51 -30.99
CA ILE A 28 16.52 12.61 -32.31
C ILE A 28 15.31 11.67 -32.42
N MET A 29 15.45 10.42 -31.98
CA MET A 29 14.35 9.45 -32.04
C MET A 29 13.16 9.85 -31.17
N ALA A 30 13.36 10.53 -30.04
CA ALA A 30 12.27 11.00 -29.18
C ALA A 30 11.38 12.07 -29.84
N CYS A 31 11.90 12.80 -30.85
CA CYS A 31 11.14 13.76 -31.64
C CYS A 31 10.23 13.10 -32.70
N ILE A 32 10.44 11.81 -33.00
CA ILE A 32 9.65 11.06 -33.97
C ILE A 32 8.45 10.42 -33.24
N PRO A 33 7.19 10.77 -33.57
CA PRO A 33 6.02 10.30 -32.82
C PRO A 33 5.92 8.78 -32.66
N CYS A 34 6.24 8.01 -33.70
CA CYS A 34 6.19 6.54 -33.66
C CYS A 34 7.30 5.91 -32.81
N CYS A 35 8.44 6.59 -32.62
CA CYS A 35 9.54 6.15 -31.78
C CYS A 35 9.40 6.64 -30.32
N ARG A 36 8.71 7.77 -30.11
CA ARG A 36 8.54 8.41 -28.80
C ARG A 36 7.86 7.50 -27.78
N GLN A 37 6.74 6.88 -28.14
CA GLN A 37 5.98 6.02 -27.22
C GLN A 37 6.78 4.78 -26.75
N PRO A 38 7.42 4.01 -27.65
CA PRO A 38 8.34 2.93 -27.24
C PRO A 38 9.50 3.40 -26.35
N LEU A 39 10.11 4.55 -26.66
CA LEU A 39 11.21 5.10 -25.87
C LEU A 39 10.77 5.51 -24.45
N LEU A 40 9.61 6.15 -24.33
CA LEU A 40 9.01 6.48 -23.03
C LEU A 40 8.70 5.22 -22.23
N ARG A 41 8.08 4.20 -22.85
CA ARG A 41 7.79 2.92 -22.19
C ARG A 41 9.07 2.26 -21.66
N ASN A 42 10.13 2.20 -22.47
CA ASN A 42 11.40 1.61 -22.07
C ASN A 42 12.06 2.40 -20.92
N ALA A 43 11.99 3.73 -20.96
CA ALA A 43 12.54 4.58 -19.90
C ALA A 43 11.77 4.43 -18.58
N ILE A 44 10.43 4.36 -18.64
CA ILE A 44 9.60 4.07 -17.45
C ILE A 44 9.94 2.69 -16.89
N GLN A 45 10.06 1.67 -17.73
CA GLN A 45 10.41 0.32 -17.29
C GLN A 45 11.82 0.25 -16.66
N ALA A 46 12.79 0.96 -17.24
CA ALA A 46 14.14 1.05 -16.66
C ALA A 46 14.12 1.82 -15.34
N GLY A 47 13.37 2.92 -15.26
CA GLY A 47 13.14 3.68 -14.05
C GLY A 47 12.52 2.86 -12.93
N GLU A 48 11.45 2.10 -13.22
CA GLU A 48 10.80 1.19 -12.27
C GLU A 48 11.78 0.15 -11.72
N LYS A 49 12.63 -0.44 -12.59
CA LYS A 49 13.63 -1.43 -12.15
C LYS A 49 14.68 -0.82 -11.22
N ASN A 50 15.18 0.37 -11.55
CA ASN A 50 16.18 1.05 -10.74
C ASN A 50 15.60 1.54 -9.41
N ALA A 51 14.37 2.07 -9.42
CA ALA A 51 13.64 2.48 -8.22
C ALA A 51 13.42 1.30 -7.29
N PHE A 52 12.97 0.16 -7.83
CA PHE A 52 12.80 -1.05 -7.05
C PHE A 52 14.12 -1.59 -6.46
N ALA A 53 15.21 -1.55 -7.22
CA ALA A 53 16.52 -1.99 -6.72
C ALA A 53 16.98 -1.12 -5.53
N ARG A 54 16.89 0.21 -5.66
CA ARG A 54 17.20 1.14 -4.56
C ARG A 54 16.31 0.93 -3.35
N PHE A 55 15.00 0.79 -3.57
CA PHE A 55 14.06 0.50 -2.49
C PHE A 55 14.45 -0.80 -1.77
N ALA A 56 14.81 -1.85 -2.51
CA ALA A 56 15.19 -3.13 -1.93
C ALA A 56 16.50 -3.05 -1.12
N GLU A 57 17.46 -2.25 -1.57
CA GLU A 57 18.68 -1.94 -0.83
C GLU A 57 18.40 -1.12 0.44
N GLN A 58 17.52 -0.13 0.35
CA GLN A 58 17.17 0.76 1.48
C GLN A 58 16.29 0.08 2.54
N HIS A 59 15.47 -0.90 2.14
CA HIS A 59 14.48 -1.55 2.99
C HIS A 59 14.70 -3.07 3.05
N ASP A 60 15.96 -3.51 3.11
CA ASP A 60 16.35 -4.92 3.14
C ASP A 60 15.75 -5.69 4.34
N ALA A 61 15.79 -5.10 5.54
CA ALA A 61 15.25 -5.68 6.78
C ALA A 61 13.72 -5.86 6.70
N PHE A 62 13.03 -4.93 6.03
CA PHE A 62 11.60 -5.05 5.77
C PHE A 62 11.31 -6.21 4.83
N LEU A 63 12.02 -6.29 3.70
CA LEU A 63 11.86 -7.38 2.74
C LEU A 63 12.17 -8.75 3.37
N ALA A 64 13.22 -8.83 4.18
CA ALA A 64 13.57 -10.03 4.93
C ALA A 64 12.44 -10.45 5.89
N THR A 65 11.87 -9.50 6.64
CA THR A 65 10.74 -9.78 7.54
C THR A 65 9.51 -10.26 6.75
N VAL A 66 9.25 -9.68 5.58
CA VAL A 66 8.16 -10.14 4.71
C VAL A 66 8.44 -11.56 4.20
N HIS A 67 9.65 -11.87 3.72
CA HIS A 67 10.01 -13.23 3.28
C HIS A 67 9.78 -14.26 4.38
N GLU A 68 10.17 -13.93 5.61
CA GLU A 68 9.94 -14.76 6.77
C GLU A 68 8.44 -14.96 7.02
N SER A 69 7.61 -13.91 6.94
CA SER A 69 6.15 -14.03 7.05
C SER A 69 5.57 -15.04 6.05
N PHE A 70 6.04 -15.02 4.80
CA PHE A 70 5.61 -15.99 3.79
C PHE A 70 6.12 -17.41 4.10
N ALA A 71 7.34 -17.54 4.61
CA ALA A 71 7.89 -18.84 5.00
C ALA A 71 7.10 -19.50 6.13
N LEU A 72 6.72 -18.70 7.15
CA LEU A 72 5.96 -19.13 8.32
C LEU A 72 4.46 -19.32 8.07
N SER A 73 3.94 -18.76 6.99
CA SER A 73 2.53 -18.85 6.63
C SER A 73 2.06 -20.30 6.45
N GLY A 74 1.03 -20.70 7.20
CA GLY A 74 0.36 -22.00 7.04
C GLY A 74 -0.49 -22.14 5.77
N ARG A 75 -0.45 -21.17 4.85
CA ARG A 75 -1.21 -21.17 3.60
C ARG A 75 -0.57 -22.10 2.56
N SER A 76 -1.37 -22.55 1.59
CA SER A 76 -0.86 -23.39 0.48
C SER A 76 0.24 -22.67 -0.32
N GLN A 77 1.16 -23.44 -0.91
CA GLN A 77 2.26 -22.90 -1.73
C GLN A 77 1.77 -21.95 -2.82
N TYR A 78 0.66 -22.30 -3.49
CA TYR A 78 0.03 -21.46 -4.51
C TYR A 78 -0.38 -20.08 -3.95
N ARG A 79 -1.08 -20.07 -2.80
CA ARG A 79 -1.52 -18.81 -2.16
C ARG A 79 -0.35 -17.96 -1.69
N ARG A 80 0.72 -18.59 -1.20
CA ARG A 80 1.95 -17.88 -0.82
C ARG A 80 2.61 -17.23 -2.04
N ALA A 81 2.75 -17.96 -3.15
CA ALA A 81 3.32 -17.42 -4.38
C ALA A 81 2.47 -16.27 -4.96
N GLU A 82 1.14 -16.42 -4.98
CA GLU A 82 0.20 -15.38 -5.41
C GLU A 82 0.32 -14.12 -4.54
N GLY A 83 0.27 -14.26 -3.21
CA GLY A 83 0.42 -13.14 -2.29
C GLY A 83 1.77 -12.44 -2.43
N TYR A 84 2.85 -13.21 -2.61
CA TYR A 84 4.20 -12.67 -2.74
C TYR A 84 4.36 -11.89 -4.04
N TYR A 85 3.80 -12.39 -5.14
CA TYR A 85 3.71 -11.66 -6.40
C TYR A 85 2.96 -10.32 -6.25
N HIS A 86 1.82 -10.32 -5.57
CA HIS A 86 1.06 -9.09 -5.31
C HIS A 86 1.78 -8.09 -4.41
N PHE A 87 2.51 -8.59 -3.40
CA PHE A 87 3.37 -7.77 -2.56
C PHE A 87 4.46 -7.09 -3.39
N LEU A 88 5.24 -7.85 -4.17
CA LEU A 88 6.31 -7.30 -5.02
C LEU A 88 5.78 -6.28 -6.03
N ARG A 89 4.60 -6.52 -6.61
CA ARG A 89 3.97 -5.57 -7.53
C ARG A 89 3.59 -4.27 -6.85
N THR A 90 3.14 -4.33 -5.60
CA THR A 90 2.82 -3.15 -4.79
C THR A 90 4.08 -2.38 -4.42
N VAL A 91 5.11 -3.06 -3.94
CA VAL A 91 6.40 -2.44 -3.59
C VAL A 91 7.02 -1.74 -4.80
N ARG A 92 7.02 -2.37 -5.98
CA ARG A 92 7.50 -1.74 -7.22
C ARG A 92 6.76 -0.45 -7.55
N ARG A 93 5.44 -0.43 -7.35
CA ARG A 93 4.63 0.78 -7.56
C ARG A 93 4.98 1.86 -6.54
N ILE A 94 5.12 1.51 -5.27
CA ILE A 94 5.48 2.47 -4.23
C ILE A 94 6.86 3.08 -4.51
N ALA A 95 7.88 2.23 -4.74
CA ALA A 95 9.23 2.68 -5.08
C ALA A 95 9.23 3.61 -6.31
N PHE A 96 8.45 3.27 -7.34
CA PHE A 96 8.29 4.14 -8.51
C PHE A 96 7.63 5.47 -8.16
N LEU A 97 6.55 5.47 -7.37
CA LEU A 97 5.83 6.69 -6.99
C LEU A 97 6.69 7.59 -6.11
N GLU A 98 7.38 7.04 -5.12
CA GLU A 98 8.29 7.79 -4.23
C GLU A 98 9.39 8.49 -5.03
N GLU A 99 10.00 7.81 -6.00
CA GLU A 99 11.07 8.39 -6.80
C GLU A 99 10.56 9.32 -7.92
N TRP A 100 9.31 9.18 -8.38
CA TRP A 100 8.84 9.93 -9.56
C TRP A 100 7.85 11.05 -9.23
N LEU A 101 7.26 11.03 -8.04
CA LEU A 101 6.23 11.96 -7.58
C LEU A 101 6.59 12.59 -6.22
N GLU A 102 7.86 12.96 -6.03
CA GLU A 102 8.39 13.54 -4.79
C GLU A 102 7.58 14.74 -4.25
N ASP A 103 6.94 15.52 -5.13
CA ASP A 103 6.17 16.72 -4.77
C ASP A 103 4.64 16.49 -4.74
N GLU A 104 4.18 15.23 -4.80
CA GLU A 104 2.74 14.91 -4.80
C GLU A 104 2.35 14.09 -3.58
N THR A 105 1.17 14.40 -3.05
CA THR A 105 0.55 13.53 -2.04
C THR A 105 -0.13 12.35 -2.71
N VAL A 106 0.31 11.13 -2.37
CA VAL A 106 -0.33 9.88 -2.82
C VAL A 106 -1.07 9.24 -1.67
N LEU A 107 -2.38 9.06 -1.82
CA LEU A 107 -3.20 8.33 -0.87
C LEU A 107 -3.31 6.85 -1.30
N PHE A 108 -2.98 5.94 -0.39
CA PHE A 108 -3.18 4.51 -0.55
C PHE A 108 -4.39 4.07 0.27
N ASP A 109 -5.46 3.65 -0.41
CA ASP A 109 -6.68 3.08 0.21
C ASP A 109 -6.46 1.66 0.77
N GLU A 110 -5.34 1.03 0.40
CA GLU A 110 -4.87 -0.23 0.99
C GLU A 110 -3.38 -0.09 1.31
N SER A 111 -3.03 -0.28 2.59
CA SER A 111 -1.65 -0.18 3.04
C SER A 111 -0.80 -1.36 2.56
N LEU A 112 0.53 -1.20 2.61
CA LEU A 112 1.47 -2.32 2.48
C LEU A 112 1.13 -3.46 3.45
N SER A 113 0.72 -3.12 4.68
CA SER A 113 0.31 -4.09 5.68
C SER A 113 -0.89 -4.91 5.22
N GLN A 114 -1.87 -4.34 4.53
CA GLN A 114 -3.03 -5.07 4.00
C GLN A 114 -2.65 -6.10 2.91
N LYS A 115 -1.61 -5.80 2.12
CA LYS A 115 -1.10 -6.73 1.09
C LYS A 115 -0.35 -7.93 1.67
N VAL A 116 0.37 -7.71 2.76
CA VAL A 116 0.99 -8.80 3.52
C VAL A 116 -0.04 -9.47 4.45
N TYR A 117 -1.18 -8.80 4.70
CA TYR A 117 -2.22 -9.30 5.59
C TYR A 117 -2.81 -10.64 5.15
N ALA A 118 -2.96 -10.84 3.85
CA ALA A 118 -3.51 -12.08 3.27
C ALA A 118 -2.67 -13.33 3.55
N VAL A 119 -1.42 -13.16 4.02
CA VAL A 119 -0.40 -14.19 3.98
C VAL A 119 0.46 -14.28 5.24
N MET A 120 0.50 -13.29 6.13
CA MET A 120 1.15 -13.54 7.43
C MET A 120 0.27 -14.42 8.34
N PRO A 121 0.90 -15.17 9.26
CA PRO A 121 0.20 -15.79 10.37
C PRO A 121 -0.23 -14.70 11.37
N TRP A 122 -1.39 -14.08 11.13
CA TRP A 122 -2.01 -13.10 12.04
C TRP A 122 -2.91 -13.78 13.06
N ASP A 123 -2.42 -14.83 13.71
CA ASP A 123 -3.01 -15.41 14.89
C ASP A 123 -2.44 -14.77 16.15
N ARG A 124 -3.25 -14.77 17.22
CA ARG A 124 -2.81 -14.34 18.55
C ARG A 124 -1.59 -15.19 18.95
N GLY A 125 -0.48 -14.54 19.27
CA GLY A 125 0.84 -15.18 19.45
C GLY A 125 1.91 -14.68 18.47
N ASN A 126 1.54 -13.99 17.38
CA ASN A 126 2.47 -13.42 16.41
C ASN A 126 2.66 -11.90 16.54
N GLU A 127 2.35 -11.33 17.70
CA GLU A 127 2.46 -9.89 17.98
C GLU A 127 3.90 -9.38 17.83
N ALA A 128 4.89 -10.15 18.29
CA ALA A 128 6.31 -9.80 18.14
C ALA A 128 6.71 -9.71 16.66
N HIS A 129 6.24 -10.65 15.84
CA HIS A 129 6.52 -10.66 14.41
C HIS A 129 5.84 -9.48 13.69
N ALA A 130 4.59 -9.17 14.07
CA ALA A 130 3.89 -7.99 13.58
C ALA A 130 4.61 -6.69 13.94
N ARG A 131 5.08 -6.54 15.19
CA ARG A 131 5.86 -5.36 15.61
C ARG A 131 7.13 -5.22 14.77
N ARG A 132 7.90 -6.29 14.59
CA ARG A 132 9.09 -6.28 13.73
C ARG A 132 8.76 -5.89 12.27
N TYR A 133 7.65 -6.38 11.74
CA TYR A 133 7.17 -5.97 10.42
C TYR A 133 6.96 -4.46 10.33
N PHE A 134 6.21 -3.88 11.27
CA PHE A 134 5.93 -2.44 11.28
C PHE A 134 7.13 -1.59 11.68
N GLU A 135 8.09 -2.15 12.41
CA GLU A 135 9.35 -1.48 12.77
C GLU A 135 10.23 -1.26 11.53
N HIS A 136 10.29 -2.24 10.64
CA HIS A 136 11.10 -2.15 9.42
C HIS A 136 10.35 -1.56 8.22
N MET A 137 9.01 -1.56 8.24
CA MET A 137 8.19 -1.02 7.13
C MET A 137 8.66 0.37 6.71
N PRO A 138 8.77 0.68 5.40
CA PRO A 138 8.98 2.05 4.95
C PRO A 138 8.00 2.99 5.65
N LEU A 139 8.51 4.09 6.21
CA LEU A 139 7.72 4.97 7.06
C LEU A 139 6.88 5.90 6.17
N PRO A 140 5.54 5.80 6.17
CA PRO A 140 4.72 6.76 5.46
C PRO A 140 4.74 8.12 6.18
N THR A 141 4.54 9.20 5.44
CA THR A 141 4.41 10.56 6.02
C THR A 141 3.27 10.62 7.03
N ALA A 142 2.15 9.97 6.72
CA ALA A 142 0.97 9.96 7.55
C ALA A 142 0.19 8.65 7.42
N LEU A 143 -0.56 8.32 8.46
CA LEU A 143 -1.45 7.17 8.56
C LEU A 143 -2.85 7.64 8.99
N ILE A 144 -3.86 7.22 8.24
CA ILE A 144 -5.26 7.31 8.68
C ILE A 144 -5.62 5.95 9.28
N HIS A 145 -5.83 5.92 10.59
CA HIS A 145 -6.23 4.71 11.31
C HIS A 145 -7.71 4.79 11.66
N LEU A 146 -8.52 3.97 11.00
CA LEU A 146 -9.95 3.85 11.27
C LEU A 146 -10.20 2.67 12.20
N ASP A 147 -10.45 2.95 13.49
CA ASP A 147 -10.75 1.92 14.47
C ASP A 147 -12.25 1.58 14.45
N ALA A 148 -12.56 0.30 14.67
CA ALA A 148 -13.92 -0.20 14.66
C ALA A 148 -14.10 -1.28 15.73
N ASP A 149 -15.34 -1.48 16.16
CA ASP A 149 -15.71 -2.64 16.96
C ASP A 149 -15.91 -3.87 16.07
N ALA A 150 -15.45 -5.04 16.52
CA ALA A 150 -15.55 -6.28 15.73
C ALA A 150 -17.01 -6.63 15.41
N ALA A 151 -17.93 -6.46 16.37
CA ALA A 151 -19.35 -6.77 16.16
C ALA A 151 -19.99 -5.80 15.16
N GLN A 152 -19.60 -4.52 15.19
CA GLN A 152 -19.98 -3.58 14.14
C GLN A 152 -19.51 -4.05 12.76
N VAL A 153 -18.25 -4.45 12.61
CA VAL A 153 -17.70 -4.89 11.31
C VAL A 153 -18.40 -6.15 10.80
N VAL A 154 -18.60 -7.16 11.67
CA VAL A 154 -19.30 -8.39 11.28
C VAL A 154 -20.74 -8.11 10.87
N ARG A 155 -21.46 -7.25 11.62
CA ARG A 155 -22.81 -6.81 11.24
C ARG A 155 -22.82 -6.18 9.85
N GLN A 156 -21.93 -5.23 9.58
CA GLN A 156 -21.82 -4.56 8.27
C GLN A 156 -21.45 -5.53 7.14
N LEU A 157 -20.58 -6.51 7.40
CA LEU A 157 -20.25 -7.56 6.43
C LEU A 157 -21.48 -8.39 6.06
N ARG A 158 -22.30 -8.78 7.05
CA ARG A 158 -23.54 -9.53 6.83
C ARG A 158 -24.62 -8.71 6.13
N GLU A 159 -24.77 -7.44 6.49
CA GLU A 159 -25.67 -6.52 5.78
C GLU A 159 -25.27 -6.38 4.30
N ARG A 160 -23.98 -6.22 4.02
CA ARG A 160 -23.46 -6.17 2.65
C ARG A 160 -23.69 -7.49 1.90
N GLU A 161 -23.48 -8.63 2.56
CA GLU A 161 -23.74 -9.95 1.98
C GLU A 161 -25.22 -10.11 1.61
N ARG A 162 -26.14 -9.74 2.50
CA ARG A 162 -27.58 -9.78 2.23
C ARG A 162 -27.98 -8.85 1.09
N ALA A 163 -27.40 -7.64 1.04
CA ALA A 163 -27.75 -6.63 0.03
C ALA A 163 -27.17 -6.94 -1.35
N THR A 164 -25.97 -7.53 -1.43
CA THR A 164 -25.22 -7.66 -2.70
C THR A 164 -24.97 -9.11 -3.13
N GLY A 165 -25.19 -10.08 -2.24
CA GLY A 165 -24.79 -11.47 -2.43
C GLY A 165 -23.26 -11.68 -2.46
N LYS A 166 -22.46 -10.67 -2.11
CA LYS A 166 -21.00 -10.69 -2.27
C LYS A 166 -20.26 -10.61 -0.94
N LEU A 167 -19.41 -11.61 -0.71
CA LEU A 167 -18.35 -11.58 0.27
C LEU A 167 -16.97 -11.70 -0.38
N ILE A 168 -15.99 -11.07 0.27
CA ILE A 168 -14.58 -11.23 -0.03
C ILE A 168 -14.22 -12.71 0.19
N PRO A 169 -13.41 -13.35 -0.69
CA PRO A 169 -13.13 -14.78 -0.61
C PRO A 169 -12.70 -15.29 0.77
N GLY A 170 -11.94 -14.50 1.53
CA GLY A 170 -11.48 -14.87 2.88
C GLY A 170 -12.57 -14.95 3.96
N HIS A 171 -13.79 -14.45 3.69
CA HIS A 171 -14.91 -14.45 4.64
C HIS A 171 -15.99 -15.49 4.28
N ARG A 172 -15.85 -16.20 3.16
CA ARG A 172 -16.88 -17.12 2.68
C ARG A 172 -16.89 -18.40 3.51
N GLY A 173 -18.09 -18.82 3.92
CA GLY A 173 -18.29 -20.04 4.70
C GLY A 173 -17.89 -19.93 6.17
N LEU A 174 -17.44 -18.76 6.64
CA LEU A 174 -17.17 -18.51 8.04
C LEU A 174 -18.48 -18.19 8.78
N SER A 175 -18.63 -18.79 9.96
CA SER A 175 -19.66 -18.44 10.95
C SER A 175 -19.44 -17.04 11.52
N ASP A 176 -20.44 -16.50 12.22
CA ASP A 176 -20.33 -15.19 12.86
C ASP A 176 -19.24 -15.18 13.94
N ASP A 177 -19.09 -16.25 14.71
CA ASP A 177 -18.05 -16.37 15.75
C ASP A 177 -16.64 -16.43 15.15
N GLU A 178 -16.46 -17.15 14.04
CA GLU A 178 -15.19 -17.20 13.30
C GLU A 178 -14.86 -15.83 12.69
N LEU A 179 -15.84 -15.13 12.12
CA LEU A 179 -15.66 -13.77 11.61
C LEU A 179 -15.33 -12.79 12.72
N MET A 180 -15.99 -12.90 13.88
CA MET A 180 -15.71 -12.07 15.05
C MET A 180 -14.27 -12.25 15.51
N THR A 181 -13.83 -13.50 15.70
CA THR A 181 -12.47 -13.83 16.14
C THR A 181 -11.43 -13.34 15.14
N THR A 182 -11.67 -13.56 13.85
CA THR A 182 -10.77 -13.11 12.78
C THR A 182 -10.69 -11.58 12.76
N THR A 183 -11.83 -10.91 12.82
CA THR A 183 -11.92 -9.45 12.76
C THR A 183 -11.26 -8.80 13.96
N ASP A 184 -11.52 -9.30 15.17
CA ASP A 184 -10.89 -8.80 16.39
C ASP A 184 -9.37 -8.90 16.33
N THR A 185 -8.87 -10.04 15.81
CA THR A 185 -7.44 -10.22 15.60
C THR A 185 -6.88 -9.23 14.57
N CYS A 186 -7.61 -8.98 13.47
CA CYS A 186 -7.24 -7.93 12.51
C CYS A 186 -7.18 -6.53 13.10
N LEU A 187 -8.18 -6.16 13.90
CA LEU A 187 -8.22 -4.87 14.58
C LEU A 187 -7.05 -4.74 15.57
N HIS A 188 -6.73 -5.81 16.29
CA HIS A 188 -5.59 -5.83 17.19
C HIS A 188 -4.26 -5.56 16.46
N PHE A 189 -3.99 -6.26 15.35
CA PHE A 189 -2.77 -6.04 14.58
C PHE A 189 -2.74 -4.68 13.87
N ALA A 190 -3.88 -4.14 13.45
CA ALA A 190 -3.97 -2.78 12.93
C ALA A 190 -3.57 -1.74 13.98
N ARG A 191 -4.03 -1.90 15.23
CA ARG A 191 -3.64 -1.05 16.37
C ARG A 191 -2.13 -1.14 16.65
N ILE A 192 -1.57 -2.35 16.68
CA ILE A 192 -0.11 -2.54 16.80
C ILE A 192 0.63 -1.76 15.71
N GLY A 193 0.15 -1.84 14.46
CA GLY A 193 0.75 -1.11 13.34
C GLY A 193 0.69 0.40 13.51
N ALA A 194 -0.46 0.93 13.91
CA ALA A 194 -0.61 2.37 14.17
C ALA A 194 0.32 2.85 15.29
N GLU A 195 0.38 2.12 16.42
CA GLU A 195 1.29 2.41 17.54
C GLU A 195 2.76 2.42 17.09
N CYS A 196 3.20 1.36 16.38
CA CYS A 196 4.57 1.23 15.91
C CYS A 196 4.96 2.36 14.95
N LEU A 197 4.09 2.70 13.99
CA LEU A 197 4.37 3.77 13.03
C LEU A 197 4.36 5.14 13.70
N GLN A 198 3.44 5.39 14.63
CA GLN A 198 3.42 6.63 15.40
C GLN A 198 4.70 6.81 16.22
N ALA A 199 5.16 5.75 16.90
CA ALA A 199 6.40 5.76 17.67
C ALA A 199 7.64 6.04 16.80
N ARG A 200 7.59 5.71 15.51
CA ARG A 200 8.63 6.01 14.52
C ARG A 200 8.52 7.40 13.90
N GLY A 201 7.56 8.22 14.33
CA GLY A 201 7.37 9.60 13.88
C GLY A 201 6.34 9.77 12.75
N CYS A 202 5.57 8.73 12.41
CA CYS A 202 4.45 8.87 11.48
C CYS A 202 3.34 9.73 12.10
N LEU A 203 2.79 10.67 11.34
CA LEU A 203 1.60 11.41 11.76
C LEU A 203 0.38 10.50 11.68
N VAL A 204 -0.29 10.24 12.80
CA VAL A 204 -1.46 9.34 12.83
C VAL A 204 -2.74 10.12 13.11
N LEU A 205 -3.69 10.05 12.17
CA LEU A 205 -5.07 10.46 12.39
C LEU A 205 -5.89 9.24 12.80
N SER A 206 -6.29 9.18 14.07
CA SER A 206 -7.21 8.15 14.57
C SER A 206 -8.67 8.59 14.43
N LEU A 207 -9.47 7.74 13.79
CA LEU A 207 -10.90 7.91 13.53
C LEU A 207 -11.68 6.73 14.09
N THR A 208 -12.96 6.93 14.36
CA THR A 208 -13.85 5.85 14.79
C THR A 208 -14.86 5.55 13.69
N ALA A 209 -14.96 4.28 13.30
CA ALA A 209 -15.83 3.81 12.22
C ALA A 209 -17.32 3.95 12.52
N SER A 210 -17.70 4.18 13.79
CA SER A 210 -19.07 4.48 14.19
C SER A 210 -19.47 5.95 13.94
N GLU A 211 -18.51 6.85 13.70
CA GLU A 211 -18.81 8.23 13.32
C GLU A 211 -19.42 8.30 11.91
N PRO A 212 -20.29 9.30 11.63
CA PRO A 212 -20.84 9.52 10.29
C PRO A 212 -19.73 9.65 9.23
N PRO A 213 -19.88 9.02 8.04
CA PRO A 213 -18.88 9.10 6.98
C PRO A 213 -18.48 10.52 6.59
N GLU A 214 -19.42 11.47 6.60
CA GLU A 214 -19.19 12.87 6.26
C GLU A 214 -18.25 13.55 7.27
N GLN A 215 -18.38 13.21 8.56
CA GLN A 215 -17.52 13.72 9.62
C GLN A 215 -16.10 13.15 9.50
N ASN A 216 -15.98 11.84 9.30
CA ASN A 216 -14.70 11.19 9.06
C ASN A 216 -14.00 11.76 7.81
N ALA A 217 -14.73 11.92 6.70
CA ALA A 217 -14.21 12.48 5.46
C ALA A 217 -13.71 13.93 5.63
N ARG A 218 -14.43 14.74 6.41
CA ARG A 218 -14.01 16.11 6.75
C ARG A 218 -12.70 16.11 7.53
N ARG A 219 -12.60 15.29 8.58
CA ARG A 219 -11.38 15.18 9.41
C ARG A 219 -10.17 14.70 8.59
N VAL A 220 -10.38 13.73 7.70
CA VAL A 220 -9.34 13.27 6.75
C VAL A 220 -8.89 14.40 5.84
N THR A 221 -9.83 15.18 5.29
CA THR A 221 -9.50 16.30 4.40
C THR A 221 -8.69 17.37 5.11
N GLU A 222 -9.10 17.78 6.31
CA GLU A 222 -8.40 18.76 7.15
C GLU A 222 -6.99 18.26 7.51
N PHE A 223 -6.86 16.98 7.85
CA PHE A 223 -5.57 16.36 8.15
C PHE A 223 -4.64 16.32 6.94
N ILE A 224 -5.10 15.90 5.76
CA ILE A 224 -4.29 15.87 4.54
C ILE A 224 -3.80 17.28 4.17
N GLN A 225 -4.65 18.30 4.33
CA GLN A 225 -4.27 19.70 4.06
C GLN A 225 -3.18 20.22 5.01
N GLY A 226 -3.08 19.68 6.22
CA GLY A 226 -2.02 20.04 7.18
C GLY A 226 -0.70 19.29 6.96
N VAL A 227 -0.69 18.24 6.13
CA VAL A 227 0.47 17.37 5.90
C VAL A 227 1.04 17.52 4.49
N ALA A 228 0.20 17.90 3.51
CA ALA A 228 0.65 18.11 2.14
C ALA A 228 1.67 19.27 2.05
N PRO A 229 2.75 19.10 1.27
CA PRO A 229 3.76 20.14 1.06
C PRO A 229 3.23 21.37 0.30
#